data_AF-A0A966UU61-F1
#
_entry.id   AF-A0A966UU61-F1
#
_cell.length_a   1.000
_cell.length_b   1.000
_cell.length_c   1.000
_cell.angle_alpha   90.00
_cell.angle_beta   90.00
_cell.angle_gamma   90.00
#
_symmetry.space_group_name_H-M   'P 1'
#
loop_
_entity.id
_entity.type
_entity.pdbx_description
1 polymer ?
#
loop_
_entity_poly.entity_id
_entity_poly.type
_entity_poly.pdbx_seq_one_letter_code
_entity_poly.pdbx_strand_id
1 'polypeptide(L)'
;MSLSLEIVPYGGWSKAVRIRRDGWELVAPLEVGPRILRFGPVDGPNILFENKEQLGNTGAKEWMIYGGHRLWTAPENDQCYAPDNDRVSFELLPEKGCRLTGEKSEKFGWQKSMEILWNPDGLIQIEHRLMNSTGKALAVSPWCLTVLNQDGAALIPQPAYVPHPIDLPKGTKFSMDDYLPNRNLTLWKYTDLADPRIQLGRSMWTLYQKKNAKALKIGFRHTEGWIGYQLGKLFFAKWISHEKDATYPDRGCNTELFTNGDIL
;
A
#
# COMPACT_ATOMS: atom_id res chain seq x y z
N MET A 1 -24.22 -8.62 7.95
CA MET A 1 -24.97 -8.64 6.68
C MET A 1 -24.22 -9.49 5.66
N SER A 2 -24.89 -10.05 4.66
CA SER A 2 -24.22 -10.87 3.64
C SER A 2 -23.36 -10.03 2.70
N LEU A 3 -22.18 -10.54 2.34
CA LEU A 3 -21.34 -9.99 1.28
C LEU A 3 -22.10 -9.92 -0.05
N SER A 4 -22.07 -8.78 -0.74
CA SER A 4 -22.58 -8.62 -2.10
C SER A 4 -21.46 -8.23 -3.05
N LEU A 5 -21.51 -8.77 -4.27
CA LEU A 5 -20.57 -8.45 -5.36
C LEU A 5 -21.38 -8.21 -6.62
N GLU A 6 -21.13 -7.09 -7.30
CA GLU A 6 -21.85 -6.68 -8.51
C GLU A 6 -20.94 -5.89 -9.45
N ILE A 7 -21.31 -5.82 -10.74
CA ILE A 7 -20.63 -4.97 -11.73
C ILE A 7 -21.46 -3.71 -11.94
N VAL A 8 -20.83 -2.55 -11.75
CA VAL A 8 -21.47 -1.23 -11.81
C VAL A 8 -20.59 -0.20 -12.51
N PRO A 9 -21.15 0.89 -13.05
CA PRO A 9 -20.35 2.04 -13.46
C PRO A 9 -19.70 2.71 -12.23
N TYR A 10 -18.49 3.25 -12.41
CA TYR A 10 -17.77 3.96 -11.36
C TYR A 10 -16.79 4.97 -11.95
N GLY A 11 -16.80 6.20 -11.44
CA GLY A 11 -15.76 7.20 -11.76
C GLY A 11 -15.53 7.40 -13.26
N GLY A 12 -16.59 7.43 -14.08
CA GLY A 12 -16.48 7.60 -15.54
C GLY A 12 -16.29 6.31 -16.34
N TRP A 13 -15.90 5.19 -15.71
CA TRP A 13 -15.89 3.87 -16.37
C TRP A 13 -17.26 3.20 -16.29
N SER A 14 -17.58 2.43 -17.32
CA SER A 14 -18.83 1.68 -17.45
C SER A 14 -18.86 0.40 -16.60
N LYS A 15 -17.68 -0.17 -16.29
CA LYS A 15 -17.56 -1.42 -15.53
C LYS A 15 -16.52 -1.35 -14.42
N ALA A 16 -16.97 -1.60 -13.21
CA ALA A 16 -16.18 -1.82 -12.02
C ALA A 16 -16.84 -2.90 -11.16
N VAL A 17 -16.03 -3.72 -10.49
CA VAL A 17 -16.49 -4.64 -9.45
C VAL A 17 -16.71 -3.82 -8.19
N ARG A 18 -17.93 -3.86 -7.66
CA ARG A 18 -18.27 -3.32 -6.34
C ARG A 18 -18.55 -4.46 -5.39
N ILE A 19 -17.84 -4.47 -4.27
CA ILE A 19 -18.02 -5.42 -3.18
C ILE A 19 -18.52 -4.64 -1.97
N ARG A 20 -19.57 -5.13 -1.29
CA ARG A 20 -20.12 -4.50 -0.07
C ARG A 20 -20.32 -5.52 1.04
N ARG A 21 -20.01 -5.10 2.27
CA ARG A 21 -20.23 -5.87 3.51
C ARG A 21 -20.39 -4.89 4.67
N ASP A 22 -21.40 -5.10 5.50
CA ASP A 22 -21.59 -4.39 6.78
C ASP A 22 -21.48 -2.85 6.71
N GLY A 23 -22.07 -2.25 5.66
CA GLY A 23 -22.06 -0.80 5.47
C GLY A 23 -20.76 -0.23 4.90
N TRP A 24 -19.81 -1.09 4.51
CA TRP A 24 -18.58 -0.72 3.80
C TRP A 24 -18.63 -1.16 2.34
N GLU A 25 -17.85 -0.48 1.50
CA GLU A 25 -17.69 -0.82 0.10
C GLU A 25 -16.25 -0.73 -0.38
N LEU A 26 -15.93 -1.60 -1.34
CA LEU A 26 -14.70 -1.63 -2.11
C LEU A 26 -15.06 -1.58 -3.60
N VAL A 27 -14.36 -0.76 -4.38
CA VAL A 27 -14.58 -0.68 -5.83
C VAL A 27 -13.27 -0.82 -6.61
N ALA A 28 -13.26 -1.72 -7.57
CA ALA A 28 -12.15 -1.99 -8.47
C ALA A 28 -12.60 -1.86 -9.94
N PRO A 29 -12.04 -0.92 -10.73
CA PRO A 29 -12.39 -0.76 -12.13
C PRO A 29 -11.97 -2.00 -12.96
N LEU A 30 -12.75 -2.29 -14.01
CA LEU A 30 -12.43 -3.37 -14.96
C LEU A 30 -11.80 -2.87 -16.26
N GLU A 31 -11.79 -1.55 -16.46
CA GLU A 31 -11.32 -0.93 -17.70
C GLU A 31 -9.87 -0.43 -17.62
N VAL A 32 -9.30 -0.39 -16.41
CA VAL A 32 -7.89 -0.08 -16.12
C VAL A 32 -7.45 -0.92 -14.89
N GLY A 33 -6.20 -1.38 -14.83
CA GLY A 33 -5.66 -2.03 -13.62
C GLY A 33 -4.70 -3.21 -13.86
N PRO A 34 -4.57 -4.13 -12.89
CA PRO A 34 -5.44 -4.31 -11.71
C PRO A 34 -5.22 -3.26 -10.61
N ARG A 35 -6.32 -2.71 -10.09
CA ARG A 35 -6.33 -1.72 -9.00
C ARG A 35 -7.63 -1.73 -8.19
N ILE A 36 -7.58 -1.18 -6.98
CA ILE A 36 -8.76 -0.84 -6.17
C ILE A 36 -8.79 0.68 -6.02
N LEU A 37 -9.85 1.35 -6.44
CA LEU A 37 -9.95 2.81 -6.36
C LEU A 37 -10.68 3.30 -5.12
N ARG A 38 -11.60 2.51 -4.58
CA ARG A 38 -12.40 2.87 -3.40
C ARG A 38 -12.29 1.84 -2.31
N PHE A 39 -12.11 2.33 -1.09
CA PHE A 39 -12.42 1.59 0.13
C PHE A 39 -12.92 2.57 1.19
N GLY A 40 -14.12 2.35 1.72
CA GLY A 40 -14.71 3.22 2.74
C GLY A 40 -16.15 2.84 3.08
N PRO A 41 -16.80 3.55 4.01
CA PRO A 41 -18.22 3.39 4.26
C PRO A 41 -19.05 3.68 3.01
N VAL A 42 -20.17 2.96 2.84
CA VAL A 42 -21.17 3.26 1.82
C VAL A 42 -21.66 4.69 2.00
N ASP A 43 -21.71 5.45 0.91
CA ASP A 43 -22.06 6.89 0.89
C ASP A 43 -21.15 7.78 1.77
N GLY A 44 -20.02 7.23 2.22
CA GLY A 44 -19.03 7.90 3.06
C GLY A 44 -17.75 8.28 2.32
N PRO A 45 -16.77 8.85 3.05
CA PRO A 45 -15.49 9.23 2.46
C PRO A 45 -14.69 8.01 2.00
N ASN A 46 -13.97 8.17 0.88
CA ASN A 46 -13.00 7.19 0.41
C ASN A 46 -11.69 7.36 1.19
N ILE A 47 -11.16 6.28 1.74
CA ILE A 47 -9.83 6.25 2.39
C ILE A 47 -8.72 6.40 1.33
N LEU A 48 -8.96 5.85 0.15
CA LEU A 48 -8.02 5.91 -0.96
C LEU A 48 -8.16 7.23 -1.70
N PHE A 49 -7.04 7.73 -2.22
CA PHE A 49 -7.03 8.87 -3.12
C PHE A 49 -7.61 8.50 -4.47
N GLU A 50 -8.31 9.43 -5.10
CA GLU A 50 -8.77 9.34 -6.48
C GLU A 50 -8.39 10.61 -7.23
N ASN A 51 -7.62 10.46 -8.30
CA ASN A 51 -7.32 11.58 -9.18
C ASN A 51 -8.51 11.85 -10.09
N LYS A 52 -9.35 12.82 -9.72
CA LYS A 52 -10.59 13.18 -10.43
C LYS A 52 -10.38 13.53 -11.91
N GLU A 53 -9.22 14.06 -12.28
CA GLU A 53 -8.92 14.42 -13.68
C GLU A 53 -8.58 13.20 -14.54
N GLN A 54 -8.23 12.08 -13.89
CA GLN A 54 -7.83 10.85 -14.56
C GLN A 54 -8.94 9.78 -14.52
N LEU A 55 -9.91 9.92 -13.63
CA LEU A 55 -11.05 9.01 -13.54
C LEU A 55 -11.79 8.91 -14.89
N GLY A 56 -12.05 7.68 -15.33
CA GLY A 56 -12.75 7.39 -16.59
C GLY A 56 -11.84 7.34 -17.82
N ASN A 57 -10.57 7.76 -17.71
CA ASN A 57 -9.64 7.68 -18.82
C ASN A 57 -9.27 6.21 -19.11
N THR A 58 -9.05 5.90 -20.39
CA THR A 58 -8.66 4.57 -20.87
C THR A 58 -7.62 4.71 -21.98
N GLY A 59 -6.74 3.71 -22.16
CA GLY A 59 -5.84 3.64 -23.31
C GLY A 59 -4.71 4.68 -23.33
N ALA A 60 -4.40 5.30 -22.19
CA ALA A 60 -3.22 6.16 -22.08
C ALA A 60 -1.94 5.33 -22.36
N LYS A 61 -1.02 5.91 -23.12
CA LYS A 61 0.25 5.25 -23.49
C LYS A 61 1.29 5.30 -22.38
N GLU A 62 1.12 6.21 -21.44
CA GLU A 62 2.01 6.44 -20.32
C GLU A 62 1.37 6.01 -19.00
N TRP A 63 2.20 5.85 -17.98
CA TRP A 63 1.72 5.59 -16.64
C TRP A 63 0.81 6.73 -16.14
N MET A 64 -0.31 6.33 -15.54
CA MET A 64 -1.30 7.23 -14.96
C MET A 64 -1.50 6.85 -13.49
N ILE A 65 -1.58 7.84 -12.61
CA ILE A 65 -1.72 7.57 -11.18
C ILE A 65 -3.09 6.96 -10.88
N TYR A 66 -4.18 7.59 -11.35
CA TYR A 66 -5.61 7.42 -10.97
C TYR A 66 -5.90 7.42 -9.45
N GLY A 67 -4.94 7.06 -8.60
CA GLY A 67 -5.08 6.82 -7.17
C GLY A 67 -5.26 5.35 -6.84
N GLY A 68 -5.78 5.09 -5.64
CA GLY A 68 -6.12 3.74 -5.20
C GLY A 68 -4.94 2.87 -4.74
N HIS A 69 -5.21 1.56 -4.70
CA HIS A 69 -4.26 0.51 -4.41
C HIS A 69 -3.89 -0.26 -5.68
N ARG A 70 -2.60 -0.52 -5.90
CA ARG A 70 -2.10 -1.18 -7.13
C ARG A 70 -0.83 -1.99 -6.90
N LEU A 71 -0.55 -2.92 -7.82
CA LEU A 71 0.66 -3.72 -7.83
C LEU A 71 1.77 -3.10 -8.68
N TRP A 72 2.88 -2.81 -8.02
CA TRP A 72 4.15 -2.36 -8.57
C TRP A 72 5.22 -3.46 -8.57
N THR A 73 6.41 -3.08 -9.01
CA THR A 73 7.62 -3.91 -8.99
C THR A 73 8.72 -3.11 -8.31
N ALA A 74 9.61 -3.77 -7.58
CA ALA A 74 10.80 -3.15 -6.98
C ALA A 74 12.09 -3.82 -7.50
N PRO A 75 13.23 -3.11 -7.47
CA PRO A 75 13.40 -1.70 -7.09
C PRO A 75 12.80 -0.73 -8.12
N GLU A 76 12.61 0.53 -7.73
CA GLU A 76 12.03 1.56 -8.60
C GLU A 76 12.89 1.80 -9.86
N ASN A 77 12.30 1.60 -11.04
CA ASN A 77 12.93 1.71 -12.36
C ASN A 77 11.85 1.88 -13.47
N ASP A 78 12.23 1.81 -14.74
CA ASP A 78 11.31 1.97 -15.87
C ASP A 78 10.18 0.93 -15.91
N GLN A 79 10.43 -0.30 -15.46
CA GLN A 79 9.43 -1.37 -15.39
C GLN A 79 8.30 -1.05 -14.42
N CYS A 80 8.62 -0.23 -13.42
CA CYS A 80 7.67 0.24 -12.46
C CYS A 80 6.62 1.06 -13.23
N TYR A 81 7.04 2.05 -14.01
CA TYR A 81 6.14 2.91 -14.78
C TYR A 81 5.50 2.24 -16.01
N ALA A 82 5.44 0.91 -16.04
CA ALA A 82 4.60 0.17 -16.99
C ALA A 82 3.14 0.66 -16.87
N PRO A 83 2.52 1.09 -17.99
CA PRO A 83 1.11 1.44 -18.02
C PRO A 83 0.23 0.27 -17.54
N ASP A 84 -0.74 0.57 -16.70
CA ASP A 84 -1.82 -0.33 -16.27
C ASP A 84 -3.18 0.28 -16.65
N ASN A 85 -3.24 0.75 -17.90
CA ASN A 85 -4.37 1.46 -18.52
C ASN A 85 -5.25 0.55 -19.39
N ASP A 86 -4.93 -0.74 -19.41
CA ASP A 86 -5.64 -1.75 -20.16
C ASP A 86 -6.72 -2.42 -19.30
N ARG A 87 -7.68 -3.05 -19.98
CA ARG A 87 -8.75 -3.80 -19.32
C ARG A 87 -8.18 -4.94 -18.50
N VAL A 88 -8.86 -5.27 -17.42
CA VAL A 88 -8.53 -6.42 -16.60
C VAL A 88 -9.59 -7.50 -16.76
N SER A 89 -9.16 -8.76 -16.82
CA SER A 89 -10.09 -9.87 -16.73
C SER A 89 -10.59 -10.01 -15.29
N PHE A 90 -11.85 -10.40 -15.17
CA PHE A 90 -12.54 -10.59 -13.90
C PHE A 90 -12.95 -12.06 -13.77
N GLU A 91 -12.55 -12.68 -12.68
CA GLU A 91 -12.94 -14.03 -12.29
C GLU A 91 -13.57 -13.98 -10.89
N LEU A 92 -14.76 -14.57 -10.75
CA LEU A 92 -15.39 -14.76 -9.46
C LEU A 92 -14.76 -15.97 -8.78
N LEU A 93 -14.26 -15.78 -7.56
CA LEU A 93 -13.69 -16.84 -6.74
C LEU A 93 -14.75 -17.41 -5.77
N PRO A 94 -14.49 -18.57 -5.14
CA PRO A 94 -15.30 -19.06 -4.02
C PRO A 94 -15.49 -17.99 -2.93
N GLU A 95 -16.54 -18.15 -2.11
CA GLU A 95 -16.87 -17.22 -1.01
C GLU A 95 -17.15 -15.77 -1.45
N LYS A 96 -17.45 -15.56 -2.73
CA LYS A 96 -17.63 -14.24 -3.37
C LYS A 96 -16.40 -13.35 -3.31
N GLY A 97 -15.20 -13.94 -3.33
CA GLY A 97 -13.97 -13.22 -3.69
C GLY A 97 -13.91 -12.96 -5.20
N CYS A 98 -12.91 -12.20 -5.65
CA CYS A 98 -12.64 -12.05 -7.07
C CYS A 98 -11.16 -11.94 -7.38
N ARG A 99 -10.77 -12.38 -8.58
CA ARG A 99 -9.45 -12.17 -9.15
C ARG A 99 -9.54 -11.18 -10.31
N LEU A 100 -8.65 -10.20 -10.28
CA LEU A 100 -8.41 -9.25 -11.36
C LEU A 100 -7.06 -9.55 -11.99
N THR A 101 -7.02 -9.81 -13.29
CA THR A 101 -5.76 -10.09 -14.00
C THR A 101 -5.54 -9.06 -15.09
N GLY A 102 -4.41 -8.36 -15.04
CA GLY A 102 -4.01 -7.44 -16.09
C GLY A 102 -3.39 -8.14 -17.29
N GLU A 103 -3.21 -7.38 -18.36
CA GLU A 103 -2.51 -7.85 -19.55
C GLU A 103 -1.06 -8.25 -19.23
N LYS A 104 -0.56 -9.21 -20.00
CA LYS A 104 0.85 -9.61 -19.93
C LYS A 104 1.69 -8.49 -20.53
N SER A 105 2.72 -8.06 -19.81
CA SER A 105 3.70 -7.13 -20.36
C SER A 105 4.67 -7.89 -21.27
N GLU A 106 4.56 -7.73 -22.59
CA GLU A 106 5.56 -8.30 -23.52
C GLU A 106 6.94 -7.65 -23.34
N LYS A 107 6.97 -6.36 -22.99
CA LYS A 107 8.23 -5.63 -22.76
C LYS A 107 8.97 -6.15 -21.53
N PHE A 108 8.26 -6.42 -20.44
CA PHE A 108 8.88 -6.75 -19.15
C PHE A 108 8.76 -8.23 -18.75
N GLY A 109 7.99 -9.02 -19.49
CA GLY A 109 7.93 -10.46 -19.34
C GLY A 109 7.15 -10.95 -18.10
N TRP A 110 6.36 -10.09 -17.47
CA TRP A 110 5.54 -10.44 -16.31
C TRP A 110 4.05 -10.17 -16.57
N GLN A 111 3.19 -10.82 -15.78
CA GLN A 111 1.77 -10.52 -15.68
C GLN A 111 1.39 -10.28 -14.22
N LYS A 112 0.54 -9.27 -13.98
CA LYS A 112 0.07 -8.90 -12.64
C LYS A 112 -1.36 -9.38 -12.42
N SER A 113 -1.63 -9.92 -11.24
CA SER A 113 -2.99 -10.18 -10.77
C SER A 113 -3.16 -9.83 -9.29
N MET A 114 -4.41 -9.60 -8.93
CA MET A 114 -4.85 -9.24 -7.60
C MET A 114 -6.09 -10.05 -7.24
N GLU A 115 -6.01 -10.82 -6.17
CA GLU A 115 -7.17 -11.51 -5.59
C GLU A 115 -7.67 -10.73 -4.38
N ILE A 116 -8.98 -10.53 -4.32
CA ILE A 116 -9.65 -9.75 -3.29
C ILE A 116 -10.64 -10.68 -2.60
N LEU A 117 -10.41 -10.91 -1.31
CA LEU A 117 -11.29 -11.70 -0.45
C LEU A 117 -11.70 -10.84 0.76
N TRP A 118 -13.01 -10.70 0.96
CA TRP A 118 -13.56 -9.98 2.11
C TRP A 118 -14.11 -10.97 3.13
N ASN A 119 -13.34 -11.18 4.19
CA ASN A 119 -13.58 -12.20 5.19
C ASN A 119 -14.79 -11.87 6.10
N PRO A 120 -15.41 -12.89 6.73
CA PRO A 120 -16.50 -12.69 7.68
C PRO A 120 -16.18 -11.84 8.92
N ASP A 121 -14.91 -11.79 9.32
CA ASP A 121 -14.42 -10.96 10.43
C ASP A 121 -14.28 -9.47 10.06
N GLY A 122 -14.55 -9.11 8.81
CA GLY A 122 -14.45 -7.76 8.28
C GLY A 122 -13.10 -7.41 7.66
N LEU A 123 -12.08 -8.26 7.79
CA LEU A 123 -10.78 -8.06 7.16
C LEU A 123 -10.85 -8.30 5.65
N ILE A 124 -10.08 -7.51 4.89
CA ILE A 124 -9.93 -7.69 3.46
C ILE A 124 -8.52 -8.23 3.22
N GLN A 125 -8.44 -9.44 2.69
CA GLN A 125 -7.22 -10.02 2.19
C GLN A 125 -7.05 -9.66 0.73
N ILE A 126 -5.90 -9.06 0.40
CA ILE A 126 -5.50 -8.76 -0.97
C ILE A 126 -4.24 -9.57 -1.26
N GLU A 127 -4.36 -10.54 -2.15
CA GLU A 127 -3.22 -11.32 -2.61
C GLU A 127 -2.71 -10.78 -3.94
N HIS A 128 -1.42 -10.47 -3.98
CA HIS A 128 -0.76 -9.96 -5.17
C HIS A 128 0.08 -11.06 -5.79
N ARG A 129 -0.09 -11.28 -7.09
CA ARG A 129 0.74 -12.24 -7.84
C ARG A 129 1.39 -11.55 -9.02
N LEU A 130 2.71 -11.73 -9.12
CA LEU A 130 3.51 -11.36 -10.28
C LEU A 130 4.00 -12.64 -10.94
N MET A 131 3.41 -13.00 -12.08
CA MET A 131 3.77 -14.21 -12.80
C MET A 131 4.90 -13.89 -13.79
N ASN A 132 6.07 -14.52 -13.60
CA ASN A 132 7.13 -14.51 -14.59
C ASN A 132 6.69 -15.35 -15.79
N SER A 133 6.42 -14.69 -16.91
CA SER A 133 6.01 -15.31 -18.15
C SER A 133 7.19 -15.55 -19.11
N THR A 134 8.41 -15.35 -18.62
CA THR A 134 9.64 -15.64 -19.35
C THR A 134 10.22 -16.97 -18.88
N GLY A 135 10.96 -17.64 -19.76
CA GLY A 135 11.75 -18.82 -19.38
C GLY A 135 13.04 -18.50 -18.61
N LYS A 136 13.20 -17.26 -18.09
CA LYS A 136 14.42 -16.78 -17.41
C LYS A 136 14.06 -16.13 -16.08
N ALA A 137 14.96 -16.15 -15.11
CA ALA A 137 14.73 -15.46 -13.84
C ALA A 137 14.56 -13.94 -14.06
N LEU A 138 13.57 -13.34 -13.38
CA LEU A 138 13.39 -11.89 -13.33
C LEU A 138 13.81 -11.38 -11.94
N ALA A 139 14.76 -10.45 -11.89
CA ALA A 139 15.21 -9.81 -10.66
C ALA A 139 14.26 -8.69 -10.25
N VAL A 140 13.02 -9.04 -9.91
CA VAL A 140 11.96 -8.10 -9.51
C VAL A 140 11.25 -8.60 -8.26
N SER A 141 10.82 -7.67 -7.41
CA SER A 141 9.99 -7.97 -6.23
C SER A 141 8.60 -7.35 -6.36
N PRO A 142 7.52 -8.00 -5.91
CA PRO A 142 6.21 -7.36 -5.80
C PRO A 142 6.27 -6.18 -4.82
N TRP A 143 5.76 -5.02 -5.22
CA TRP A 143 5.70 -3.83 -4.37
C TRP A 143 4.31 -3.18 -4.48
N CYS A 144 3.55 -3.08 -3.40
CA CYS A 144 2.13 -2.68 -3.50
C CYS A 144 1.92 -1.26 -3.00
N LEU A 145 1.51 -0.37 -3.90
CA LEU A 145 1.19 1.02 -3.57
C LEU A 145 -0.23 1.13 -3.01
N THR A 146 -0.41 2.00 -2.04
CA THR A 146 -1.73 2.35 -1.48
C THR A 146 -1.76 3.86 -1.35
N VAL A 147 -2.32 4.53 -2.36
CA VAL A 147 -2.40 5.99 -2.38
C VAL A 147 -3.59 6.39 -1.53
N LEU A 148 -3.31 7.02 -0.40
CA LEU A 148 -4.25 7.43 0.63
C LEU A 148 -4.71 8.85 0.39
N ASN A 149 -5.95 9.16 0.78
CA ASN A 149 -6.57 10.45 0.53
C ASN A 149 -5.81 11.61 1.21
N GLN A 150 -6.15 12.84 0.87
CA GLN A 150 -5.53 14.02 1.46
C GLN A 150 -5.94 14.25 2.91
N ASP A 151 -5.19 15.12 3.58
CA ASP A 151 -5.48 15.66 4.92
C ASP A 151 -5.46 14.63 6.07
N GLY A 152 -4.95 13.42 5.82
CA GLY A 152 -4.74 12.39 6.84
C GLY A 152 -3.31 12.28 7.37
N ALA A 153 -3.11 11.31 8.26
CA ALA A 153 -1.83 11.05 8.90
C ALA A 153 -1.51 9.55 8.91
N ALA A 154 -0.33 9.18 8.43
CA ALA A 154 0.19 7.83 8.60
C ALA A 154 0.74 7.64 10.01
N LEU A 155 0.49 6.46 10.58
CA LEU A 155 0.86 6.05 11.93
C LEU A 155 1.76 4.82 11.83
N ILE A 156 3.01 4.96 12.27
CA ILE A 156 4.03 3.92 12.17
C ILE A 156 4.38 3.46 13.58
N PRO A 157 3.88 2.30 14.04
CA PRO A 157 4.25 1.75 15.34
C PRO A 157 5.76 1.51 15.41
N GLN A 158 6.33 1.69 16.59
CA GLN A 158 7.76 1.51 16.85
C GLN A 158 7.98 0.38 17.86
N PRO A 159 9.06 -0.41 17.72
CA PRO A 159 9.46 -1.40 18.73
C PRO A 159 9.47 -0.79 20.13
N ALA A 160 9.09 -1.56 21.14
CA ALA A 160 9.08 -1.08 22.52
C ALA A 160 10.44 -0.49 22.94
N TYR A 161 10.42 0.65 23.62
CA TYR A 161 11.64 1.22 24.20
C TYR A 161 12.10 0.35 25.36
N VAL A 162 13.38 -0.05 25.32
CA VAL A 162 14.10 -0.65 26.43
C VAL A 162 15.24 0.31 26.79
N PRO A 163 15.41 0.68 28.07
CA PRO A 163 16.52 1.53 28.49
C PRO A 163 17.86 0.81 28.28
N HIS A 164 18.93 1.57 28.06
CA HIS A 164 20.26 1.00 27.92
C HIS A 164 20.63 0.23 29.20
N PRO A 165 21.33 -0.92 29.12
CA PRO A 165 21.68 -1.71 30.30
C PRO A 165 22.40 -0.94 31.43
N ILE A 166 23.12 0.14 31.10
CA ILE A 166 23.79 1.00 32.10
C ILE A 166 22.82 1.76 33.01
N ASP A 167 21.61 2.03 32.52
CA ASP A 167 20.58 2.81 33.23
C ASP A 167 19.63 1.90 34.03
N LEU A 168 19.83 0.57 33.96
CA LEU A 168 19.01 -0.39 34.69
C LEU A 168 19.35 -0.37 36.19
N PRO A 169 18.37 -0.64 37.08
CA PRO A 169 18.63 -0.83 38.49
C PRO A 169 19.69 -1.91 38.73
N LYS A 170 20.55 -1.71 39.75
CA LYS A 170 21.60 -2.68 40.09
C LYS A 170 21.02 -4.07 40.33
N GLY A 171 21.58 -5.08 39.67
CA GLY A 171 21.12 -6.47 39.76
C GLY A 171 20.05 -6.85 38.74
N THR A 172 19.57 -5.91 37.91
CA THR A 172 18.71 -6.24 36.77
C THR A 172 19.47 -7.08 35.76
N LYS A 173 18.87 -8.20 35.33
CA LYS A 173 19.43 -9.03 34.26
C LYS A 173 19.15 -8.38 32.92
N PHE A 174 20.14 -8.44 32.03
CA PHE A 174 20.03 -8.08 30.62
C PHE A 174 20.76 -9.12 29.78
N SER A 175 20.55 -9.08 28.48
CA SER A 175 21.17 -9.91 27.46
C SER A 175 22.09 -9.08 26.55
N MET A 176 22.89 -9.74 25.73
CA MET A 176 23.68 -9.00 24.71
C MET A 176 22.80 -8.37 23.63
N ASP A 177 21.57 -8.88 23.43
CA ASP A 177 20.61 -8.34 22.46
C ASP A 177 20.15 -6.92 22.84
N ASP A 178 20.14 -6.59 24.14
CA ASP A 178 19.78 -5.26 24.65
C ASP A 178 20.78 -4.15 24.23
N TYR A 179 21.93 -4.51 23.66
CA TYR A 179 22.89 -3.57 23.08
C TYR A 179 22.77 -3.42 21.55
N LEU A 180 21.97 -4.27 20.90
CA LEU A 180 21.91 -4.35 19.44
C LEU A 180 20.82 -3.43 18.87
N PRO A 181 21.00 -2.91 17.64
CA PRO A 181 19.97 -2.13 16.98
C PRO A 181 18.78 -3.01 16.57
N ASN A 182 17.56 -2.49 16.71
CA ASN A 182 16.33 -3.17 16.31
C ASN A 182 15.47 -2.39 15.30
N ARG A 183 16.02 -1.33 14.70
CA ARG A 183 15.32 -0.46 13.73
C ARG A 183 16.25 -0.10 12.58
N ASN A 184 15.67 0.05 11.38
CA ASN A 184 16.34 0.62 10.22
C ASN A 184 15.47 1.75 9.64
N LEU A 185 16.11 2.89 9.37
CA LEU A 185 15.50 4.04 8.71
C LEU A 185 16.25 4.31 7.41
N THR A 186 15.54 4.24 6.29
CA THR A 186 16.07 4.54 4.95
C THR A 186 15.53 5.89 4.49
N LEU A 187 16.43 6.73 4.00
CA LEU A 187 16.13 8.10 3.58
C LEU A 187 16.52 8.30 2.12
N TRP A 188 15.62 8.91 1.35
CA TRP A 188 15.90 9.36 -0.01
C TRP A 188 16.62 10.71 0.04
N LYS A 189 17.34 11.07 -1.04
CA LYS A 189 18.14 12.31 -1.14
C LYS A 189 17.35 13.59 -0.82
N TYR A 190 16.03 13.56 -1.02
CA TYR A 190 15.11 14.68 -0.81
C TYR A 190 14.38 14.62 0.54
N THR A 191 14.77 13.72 1.44
CA THR A 191 14.12 13.57 2.75
C THR A 191 14.73 14.55 3.73
N ASP A 192 13.92 15.49 4.21
CA ASP A 192 14.27 16.37 5.32
C ASP A 192 13.65 15.83 6.61
N LEU A 193 14.47 15.37 7.55
CA LEU A 193 13.99 14.88 8.85
C LEU A 193 13.51 16.02 9.77
N ALA A 194 13.85 17.27 9.46
CA ALA A 194 13.31 18.44 10.15
C ALA A 194 11.94 18.87 9.60
N ASP A 195 11.41 18.16 8.59
CA ASP A 195 10.09 18.47 8.04
C ASP A 195 9.02 18.38 9.15
N PRO A 196 8.22 19.45 9.38
CA PRO A 196 7.26 19.50 10.47
C PRO A 196 6.10 18.49 10.32
N ARG A 197 5.98 17.84 9.16
CA ARG A 197 5.05 16.72 8.95
C ARG A 197 5.52 15.45 9.65
N ILE A 198 6.78 15.36 10.07
CA ILE A 198 7.32 14.22 10.81
C ILE A 198 7.20 14.49 12.31
N GLN A 199 6.55 13.56 13.02
CA GLN A 199 6.56 13.51 14.48
C GLN A 199 7.12 12.17 14.94
N LEU A 200 8.27 12.20 15.62
CA LEU A 200 8.96 11.00 16.08
C LEU A 200 8.66 10.74 17.56
N GLY A 201 7.51 10.13 17.83
CA GLY A 201 7.15 9.67 19.18
C GLY A 201 7.93 8.43 19.63
N ARG A 202 7.82 8.07 20.90
CA ARG A 202 8.53 6.91 21.49
C ARG A 202 8.02 5.57 20.97
N SER A 203 6.70 5.40 20.88
CA SER A 203 6.02 4.17 20.46
C SER A 203 5.31 4.28 19.11
N MET A 204 5.15 5.50 18.59
CA MET A 204 4.44 5.77 17.36
C MET A 204 5.09 6.96 16.67
N TRP A 205 5.48 6.77 15.41
CA TRP A 205 5.86 7.87 14.53
C TRP A 205 4.65 8.26 13.69
N THR A 206 4.60 9.53 13.30
CA THR A 206 3.50 10.06 12.49
C THR A 206 4.05 10.87 11.33
N LEU A 207 3.47 10.66 10.16
CA LEU A 207 3.73 11.45 8.95
C LEU A 207 2.41 12.04 8.46
N TYR A 208 2.32 13.37 8.49
CA TYR A 208 1.12 14.08 8.02
C TYR A 208 1.18 14.39 6.53
N GLN A 209 0.08 14.17 5.82
CA GLN A 209 -0.11 14.77 4.50
C GLN A 209 -0.48 16.25 4.68
N LYS A 210 0.12 17.13 3.89
CA LYS A 210 -0.20 18.57 3.87
C LYS A 210 -0.17 19.10 2.45
N LYS A 211 -1.19 19.91 2.11
CA LYS A 211 -1.25 20.64 0.84
C LYS A 211 -0.04 21.56 0.68
N ASN A 212 0.36 21.79 -0.57
CA ASN A 212 1.51 22.62 -0.95
C ASN A 212 2.86 22.17 -0.36
N ALA A 213 2.96 20.94 0.13
CA ALA A 213 4.20 20.39 0.66
C ALA A 213 5.05 19.74 -0.44
N LYS A 214 6.37 19.76 -0.26
CA LYS A 214 7.31 19.09 -1.15
C LYS A 214 7.27 17.57 -0.94
N ALA A 215 7.80 16.84 -1.93
CA ALA A 215 7.98 15.40 -1.84
C ALA A 215 8.88 15.02 -0.66
N LEU A 216 8.48 13.98 0.06
CA LEU A 216 9.18 13.39 1.18
C LEU A 216 8.96 11.88 1.13
N LYS A 217 10.01 11.09 1.36
CA LYS A 217 9.91 9.63 1.38
C LYS A 217 10.75 9.05 2.52
N ILE A 218 10.16 8.19 3.34
CA ILE A 218 10.84 7.48 4.43
C ILE A 218 10.58 5.99 4.30
N GLY A 219 11.61 5.19 4.53
CA GLY A 219 11.57 3.73 4.42
C GLY A 219 11.98 3.05 5.72
N PHE A 220 11.45 1.85 5.92
CA PHE A 220 11.65 1.07 7.14
C PHE A 220 11.89 -0.40 6.80
N ARG A 221 12.75 -1.04 7.60
CA ARG A 221 12.66 -2.48 7.83
C ARG A 221 11.69 -2.70 8.99
N HIS A 222 10.40 -2.66 8.68
CA HIS A 222 9.31 -2.63 9.64
C HIS A 222 9.05 -4.00 10.25
N THR A 223 9.07 -4.09 11.58
CA THR A 223 8.91 -5.34 12.34
C THR A 223 7.60 -5.43 13.12
N GLU A 224 6.91 -4.31 13.33
CA GLU A 224 5.69 -4.25 14.15
C GLU A 224 4.44 -4.81 13.44
N GLY A 225 4.57 -5.18 12.16
CA GLY A 225 3.56 -5.98 11.46
C GLY A 225 2.38 -5.20 10.87
N TRP A 226 2.27 -3.89 11.12
CA TRP A 226 1.21 -3.06 10.56
C TRP A 226 1.57 -1.56 10.51
N ILE A 227 0.91 -0.81 9.63
CA ILE A 227 0.89 0.66 9.62
C ILE A 227 -0.55 1.16 9.58
N GLY A 228 -0.79 2.33 10.17
CA GLY A 228 -2.10 2.96 10.22
C GLY A 228 -2.18 4.21 9.34
N TYR A 229 -3.40 4.60 9.01
CA TYR A 229 -3.72 5.88 8.41
C TYR A 229 -5.01 6.42 9.01
N GLN A 230 -4.94 7.63 9.57
CA GLN A 230 -6.07 8.33 10.17
C GLN A 230 -6.59 9.40 9.21
N LEU A 231 -7.87 9.30 8.81
CA LEU A 231 -8.57 10.28 7.98
C LEU A 231 -9.86 10.71 8.68
N GLY A 232 -9.84 11.87 9.33
CA GLY A 232 -10.97 12.33 10.13
C GLY A 232 -11.31 11.31 11.21
N LYS A 233 -12.47 10.65 11.11
CA LYS A 233 -12.93 9.59 12.02
C LYS A 233 -12.63 8.17 11.52
N LEU A 234 -12.12 8.02 10.30
CA LEU A 234 -11.78 6.72 9.73
C LEU A 234 -10.34 6.36 10.08
N PHE A 235 -10.17 5.12 10.55
CA PHE A 235 -8.86 4.51 10.75
C PHE A 235 -8.71 3.33 9.79
N PHE A 236 -7.64 3.35 9.01
CA PHE A 236 -7.24 2.28 8.10
C PHE A 236 -5.96 1.65 8.62
N ALA A 237 -5.92 0.32 8.70
CA ALA A 237 -4.71 -0.42 9.02
C ALA A 237 -4.34 -1.34 7.86
N LYS A 238 -3.05 -1.38 7.54
CA LYS A 238 -2.46 -2.30 6.57
C LYS A 238 -1.44 -3.17 7.29
N TRP A 239 -1.63 -4.47 7.24
CA TRP A 239 -0.68 -5.44 7.77
C TRP A 239 0.46 -5.66 6.78
N ILE A 240 1.66 -5.80 7.32
CA ILE A 240 2.90 -5.93 6.56
C ILE A 240 3.70 -7.06 7.17
N SER A 241 3.92 -8.12 6.40
CA SER A 241 4.75 -9.23 6.83
C SER A 241 6.23 -8.85 6.88
N HIS A 242 6.94 -9.42 7.84
CA HIS A 242 8.40 -9.32 7.94
C HIS A 242 8.99 -10.72 8.05
N GLU A 243 9.79 -11.07 7.06
CA GLU A 243 10.58 -12.29 7.00
C GLU A 243 12.01 -11.94 7.42
N LYS A 244 12.43 -12.47 8.57
CA LYS A 244 13.68 -12.08 9.24
C LYS A 244 14.91 -12.18 8.33
N ASP A 245 14.98 -13.25 7.55
CA ASP A 245 16.15 -13.60 6.74
C ASP A 245 15.96 -13.24 5.24
N ALA A 246 14.86 -12.57 4.89
CA ALA A 246 14.61 -12.14 3.53
C ALA A 246 15.46 -10.92 3.15
N THR A 247 15.86 -10.90 1.87
CA THR A 247 16.48 -9.74 1.22
C THR A 247 15.38 -8.80 0.72
N TYR A 248 15.43 -7.56 1.18
CA TYR A 248 14.48 -6.52 0.80
C TYR A 248 15.16 -5.46 -0.09
N PRO A 249 14.43 -4.82 -1.02
CA PRO A 249 14.95 -3.75 -1.86
C PRO A 249 15.30 -2.50 -1.02
N ASP A 250 15.81 -1.45 -1.68
CA ASP A 250 15.94 -0.11 -1.09
C ASP A 250 16.66 -0.08 0.27
N ARG A 251 17.82 -0.74 0.34
CA ARG A 251 18.63 -0.88 1.58
C ARG A 251 17.91 -1.65 2.69
N GLY A 252 17.08 -2.63 2.35
CA GLY A 252 16.44 -3.52 3.30
C GLY A 252 15.02 -3.12 3.71
N CYS A 253 14.33 -2.30 2.91
CA CYS A 253 12.99 -1.80 3.21
C CYS A 253 11.88 -2.77 2.79
N ASN A 254 10.98 -3.08 3.72
CA ASN A 254 9.71 -3.76 3.41
C ASN A 254 8.50 -2.79 3.46
N THR A 255 8.71 -1.57 3.95
CA THR A 255 7.66 -0.54 4.08
C THR A 255 8.23 0.82 3.73
N GLU A 256 7.49 1.57 2.92
CA GLU A 256 7.86 2.93 2.51
C GLU A 256 6.64 3.82 2.58
N LEU A 257 6.84 5.06 3.00
CA LEU A 257 5.84 6.11 2.99
C LEU A 257 6.37 7.24 2.11
N PHE A 258 5.58 7.64 1.13
CA PHE A 258 5.82 8.81 0.30
C PHE A 258 4.71 9.81 0.58
N THR A 259 5.02 11.11 0.64
CA THR A 259 3.98 12.13 0.67
C THR A 259 4.44 13.42 0.01
N ASN A 260 3.51 14.15 -0.58
CA ASN A 260 3.69 15.48 -1.13
C ASN A 260 2.41 16.32 -0.88
N GLY A 261 2.27 17.44 -1.61
CA GLY A 261 1.08 18.29 -1.59
C GLY A 261 -0.23 17.59 -1.95
N ASP A 262 -0.17 16.46 -2.66
CA ASP A 262 -1.32 15.86 -3.33
C ASP A 262 -1.75 14.53 -2.70
N ILE A 263 -0.82 13.75 -2.16
CA ILE A 263 -1.06 12.37 -1.72
C ILE A 263 -0.18 11.96 -0.53
N LEU A 264 -0.56 10.84 0.09
CA LEU A 264 0.25 10.04 1.00
C LEU A 264 0.18 8.55 0.58
#